data_AF-A0A346NL24-F1
#
_entry.id   AF-A0A346NL24-F1
#
_cell.length_a   1.000
_cell.length_b   1.000
_cell.length_c   1.000
_cell.angle_alpha   90.00
_cell.angle_beta   90.00
_cell.angle_gamma   90.00
#
_symmetry.space_group_name_H-M   'P 1'
#
loop_
_entity.id
_entity.type
_entity.pdbx_description
1 polymer ?
#
loop_
_entity_poly.entity_id
_entity_poly.type
_entity_poly.pdbx_seq_one_letter_code
_entity_poly.pdbx_strand_id
1 'polypeptide(L)'
;MKPYAPFVAIVCAIALLYPPNIHGQTRQQDVVMLCHGLGNTVGQVQQGRRSGIEDSANQAINMLNELSSVVEEDLMSSVDPFLDKTRRLPEYWTAALYTHACIYNYTQQLSQIALISSMVIARCDMSRADPGCLEQVFYDLPEQQAI
;
A
#
# COMPACT_ATOMS: atom_id res chain seq x y z
N MET A 1 15.81 -63.42 -21.06
CA MET A 1 14.72 -62.84 -20.23
C MET A 1 15.30 -61.59 -19.59
N LYS A 2 15.08 -60.43 -20.20
CA LYS A 2 13.97 -59.45 -20.07
C LYS A 2 14.45 -58.27 -19.20
N PRO A 3 14.20 -57.02 -19.63
CA PRO A 3 15.05 -55.86 -19.35
C PRO A 3 14.67 -55.11 -18.07
N TYR A 4 15.65 -54.43 -17.49
CA TYR A 4 15.45 -53.43 -16.43
C TYR A 4 14.88 -52.14 -17.04
N ALA A 5 13.56 -51.96 -16.95
CA ALA A 5 12.89 -50.66 -17.08
C ALA A 5 11.50 -50.80 -16.45
N PRO A 6 11.25 -50.16 -15.29
CA PRO A 6 10.22 -49.11 -15.29
C PRO A 6 10.42 -48.08 -14.16
N PHE A 7 11.54 -47.35 -14.10
CA PHE A 7 11.66 -46.22 -13.16
C PHE A 7 11.71 -44.85 -13.84
N VAL A 8 11.92 -44.80 -15.15
CA VAL A 8 11.98 -43.54 -15.91
C VAL A 8 10.58 -43.01 -16.29
N ALA A 9 9.52 -43.81 -16.16
CA ALA A 9 8.18 -43.41 -16.58
C ALA A 9 7.40 -42.56 -15.56
N ILE A 10 7.84 -42.48 -14.29
CA ILE A 10 7.06 -41.81 -13.23
C ILE A 10 7.41 -40.32 -13.11
N VAL A 11 8.58 -39.89 -13.59
CA VAL A 11 9.03 -38.49 -13.46
C VAL A 11 8.37 -37.55 -14.50
N CYS A 12 7.87 -38.07 -15.64
CA CYS A 12 7.22 -37.24 -16.66
C CYS A 12 5.70 -37.02 -16.47
N ALA A 13 5.03 -37.77 -15.59
CA ALA A 13 3.57 -37.67 -15.44
C ALA A 13 3.11 -36.51 -14.52
N ILE A 14 4.01 -35.97 -13.68
CA ILE A 14 3.67 -34.89 -12.73
C ILE A 14 3.84 -33.50 -13.36
N ALA A 15 4.63 -33.38 -14.42
CA ALA A 15 4.85 -32.11 -15.13
C ALA A 15 3.67 -31.70 -16.04
N LEU A 16 2.69 -32.58 -16.29
CA LEU A 16 1.53 -32.30 -17.14
C LEU A 16 0.26 -31.91 -16.37
N LEU A 17 0.31 -31.85 -15.03
CA LEU A 17 -0.85 -31.53 -14.18
C LEU A 17 -0.84 -30.10 -13.61
N TYR A 18 0.19 -29.30 -13.91
CA TYR A 18 0.23 -27.91 -13.47
C TYR A 18 0.12 -26.96 -14.67
N PRO A 19 -0.99 -26.21 -14.81
CA PRO A 19 -1.04 -25.13 -15.79
C PRO A 19 0.03 -24.08 -15.42
N PRO A 20 0.84 -23.60 -16.38
CA PRO A 20 1.83 -22.56 -16.14
C PRO A 20 1.10 -21.21 -16.09
N ASN A 21 0.42 -20.90 -14.98
CA ASN A 21 -0.26 -19.60 -14.81
C ASN A 21 -0.21 -19.06 -13.37
N ILE A 22 0.86 -19.37 -12.61
CA ILE A 22 1.10 -18.80 -11.27
C ILE A 22 2.15 -17.67 -11.34
N HIS A 23 2.02 -16.75 -12.30
CA HIS A 23 2.90 -15.57 -12.38
C HIS A 23 2.13 -14.24 -12.24
N GLY A 24 0.81 -14.22 -12.46
CA GLY A 24 -0.01 -13.01 -12.32
C GLY A 24 -0.46 -12.71 -10.89
N GLN A 25 -0.82 -13.75 -10.11
CA GLN A 25 -1.30 -13.60 -8.73
C GLN A 25 -0.22 -13.09 -7.77
N THR A 26 1.02 -13.56 -7.93
CA THR A 26 2.15 -13.20 -7.06
C THR A 26 2.45 -11.70 -7.13
N ARG A 27 2.53 -11.14 -8.35
CA ARG A 27 2.82 -9.71 -8.55
C ARG A 27 1.79 -8.79 -7.89
N GLN A 28 0.51 -9.15 -7.92
CA GLN A 28 -0.54 -8.36 -7.30
C GLN A 28 -0.46 -8.40 -5.77
N GLN A 29 -0.15 -9.57 -5.19
CA GLN A 29 0.03 -9.72 -3.75
C GLN A 29 1.27 -8.94 -3.26
N ASP A 30 2.35 -8.93 -4.03
CA ASP A 30 3.57 -8.19 -3.70
C ASP A 30 3.31 -6.68 -3.63
N VAL A 31 2.56 -6.12 -4.60
CA VAL A 31 2.19 -4.70 -4.61
C VAL A 31 1.32 -4.35 -3.41
N VAL A 32 0.32 -5.17 -3.09
CA VAL A 32 -0.55 -4.94 -1.92
C VAL A 32 0.26 -4.94 -0.63
N MET A 33 1.17 -5.90 -0.45
CA MET A 33 2.03 -5.98 0.73
C MET A 33 2.97 -4.78 0.83
N LEU A 34 3.58 -4.36 -0.29
CA LEU A 34 4.41 -3.16 -0.36
C LEU A 34 3.62 -1.91 0.05
N CYS A 35 2.41 -1.73 -0.51
CA CYS A 35 1.56 -0.59 -0.19
C CYS A 35 1.09 -0.58 1.28
N HIS A 36 0.88 -1.74 1.90
CA HIS A 36 0.64 -1.85 3.33
C HIS A 36 1.87 -1.44 4.15
N GLY A 37 3.06 -1.90 3.76
CA GLY A 37 4.33 -1.52 4.40
C GLY A 37 4.54 0.00 4.34
N LEU A 38 4.44 0.58 3.14
CA LEU A 38 4.58 2.03 2.95
C LEU A 38 3.50 2.81 3.71
N GLY A 39 2.24 2.38 3.66
CA GLY A 39 1.16 3.04 4.40
C GLY A 39 1.40 3.06 5.91
N ASN A 40 1.84 1.93 6.49
CA ASN A 40 2.21 1.87 7.91
C ASN A 40 3.37 2.83 8.23
N THR A 41 4.43 2.83 7.41
CA THR A 41 5.56 3.74 7.60
C THR A 41 5.13 5.20 7.54
N VAL A 42 4.29 5.58 6.56
CA VAL A 42 3.75 6.95 6.44
C VAL A 42 2.88 7.32 7.65
N GLY A 43 2.06 6.38 8.15
CA GLY A 43 1.31 6.57 9.40
C GLY A 43 2.24 6.85 10.59
N GLN A 44 3.34 6.11 10.72
CA GLN A 44 4.35 6.32 11.76
C GLN A 44 5.08 7.66 11.62
N VAL A 45 5.37 8.12 10.40
CA VAL A 45 5.90 9.47 10.18
C VAL A 45 4.95 10.51 10.78
N GLN A 46 3.65 10.42 10.46
CA GLN A 46 2.64 11.33 10.98
C GLN A 46 2.55 11.28 12.50
N GLN A 47 2.55 10.08 13.08
CA GLN A 47 2.49 9.88 14.53
C GLN A 47 3.70 10.51 15.23
N GLY A 48 4.91 10.27 14.70
CA GLY A 48 6.14 10.85 15.24
C GLY A 48 6.10 12.37 15.25
N ARG A 49 5.76 13.00 14.11
CA ARG A 49 5.62 14.45 13.99
C ARG A 49 4.58 15.02 14.95
N ARG A 50 3.41 14.37 15.08
CA ARG A 50 2.37 14.78 16.04
C ARG A 50 2.80 14.69 17.49
N SER A 51 3.68 13.75 17.79
CA SER A 51 4.24 13.56 19.12
C SER A 51 5.42 14.50 19.41
N GLY A 52 5.76 15.41 18.47
CA GLY A 52 6.88 16.33 18.60
C GLY A 52 8.25 15.70 18.35
N ILE A 53 8.29 14.51 17.72
CA ILE A 53 9.55 13.90 17.30
C ILE A 53 10.03 14.63 16.04
N GLU A 54 11.20 15.27 16.16
CA GLU A 54 11.91 15.90 15.04
C GLU A 54 12.19 14.88 13.93
N ASP A 55 12.16 15.34 12.68
CA ASP A 55 12.30 14.46 11.52
C ASP A 55 13.61 13.65 11.54
N SER A 56 14.71 14.24 12.03
CA SER A 56 16.00 13.56 12.18
C SER A 56 15.99 12.42 13.20
N ALA A 57 15.06 12.44 14.15
CA ALA A 57 14.88 11.41 15.17
C ALA A 57 13.73 10.45 14.83
N ASN A 58 12.99 10.70 13.74
CA ASN A 58 11.85 9.90 13.32
C ASN A 58 12.32 8.68 12.51
N GLN A 59 12.27 7.50 13.14
CA GLN A 59 12.72 6.25 12.52
C GLN A 59 12.00 5.92 11.20
N ALA A 60 10.71 6.27 11.08
CA ALA A 60 9.96 6.03 9.86
C ALA A 60 10.45 6.91 8.69
N ILE A 61 10.87 8.14 8.97
CA ILE A 61 11.50 9.01 7.96
C ILE A 61 12.86 8.43 7.55
N ASN A 62 13.65 7.93 8.50
CA ASN A 62 14.92 7.28 8.19
C ASN A 62 14.74 6.05 7.30
N MET A 63 13.72 5.22 7.57
CA MET A 63 13.38 4.08 6.69
C MET A 63 12.99 4.53 5.28
N LEU A 64 12.21 5.61 5.14
CA LEU A 64 11.86 6.16 3.82
C LEU A 64 13.08 6.73 3.09
N ASN A 65 14.01 7.37 3.80
CA ASN A 65 15.25 7.88 3.22
C ASN A 65 16.19 6.75 2.79
N GLU A 66 16.29 5.68 3.58
CA GLU A 66 17.03 4.47 3.21
C GLU A 66 16.42 3.84 1.95
N LEU A 67 15.09 3.70 1.90
CA LEU A 67 14.41 3.16 0.73
C LEU A 67 14.60 4.06 -0.50
N SER A 68 14.55 5.39 -0.32
CA SER A 68 14.81 6.38 -1.37
C SER A 68 16.16 6.17 -2.03
N SER A 69 17.19 5.81 -1.25
CA SER A 69 18.52 5.51 -1.78
C SER A 69 18.58 4.22 -2.61
N VAL A 70 17.71 3.25 -2.30
CA VAL A 70 17.63 1.97 -3.02
C VAL A 70 16.85 2.10 -4.32
N VAL A 71 15.79 2.92 -4.33
CA VAL A 71 14.93 3.13 -5.50
C VAL A 71 15.33 4.32 -6.35
N GLU A 72 16.38 5.05 -5.96
CA GLU A 72 16.88 6.25 -6.63
C GLU A 72 15.81 7.35 -6.83
N GLU A 73 14.86 7.43 -5.89
CA GLU A 73 13.75 8.39 -5.89
C GLU A 73 13.53 8.97 -4.50
N ASP A 74 13.33 10.29 -4.39
CA ASP A 74 13.01 10.95 -3.12
C ASP A 74 11.55 10.66 -2.73
N LEU A 75 11.33 9.63 -1.91
CA LEU A 75 10.01 9.24 -1.45
C LEU A 75 9.38 10.30 -0.54
N MET A 76 10.19 11.05 0.21
CA MET A 76 9.69 12.10 1.10
C MET A 76 9.04 13.25 0.32
N SER A 77 9.55 13.55 -0.88
CA SER A 77 8.92 14.54 -1.78
C SER A 77 7.47 14.20 -2.16
N SER A 78 7.13 12.90 -2.17
CA SER A 78 5.78 12.37 -2.42
C SER A 78 4.96 12.24 -1.12
N VAL A 79 5.60 11.82 -0.03
CA VAL A 79 4.96 11.56 1.26
C VAL A 79 4.57 12.84 1.99
N ASP A 80 5.41 13.88 1.98
CA ASP A 80 5.15 15.13 2.70
C ASP A 80 3.87 15.85 2.22
N PRO A 81 3.64 16.03 0.90
CA PRO A 81 2.38 16.60 0.41
C PRO A 81 1.17 15.74 0.79
N PHE A 82 1.29 14.42 0.77
CA PHE A 82 0.23 13.51 1.20
C PHE A 82 -0.11 13.72 2.69
N LEU A 83 0.91 13.80 3.54
CA LEU A 83 0.76 14.04 4.98
C LEU A 83 0.13 15.40 5.29
N ASP A 84 0.42 16.43 4.50
CA ASP A 84 -0.26 17.74 4.61
C ASP A 84 -1.78 17.60 4.36
N LYS A 85 -2.18 16.85 3.32
CA LYS A 85 -3.60 16.65 2.98
C LYS A 85 -4.34 15.74 3.95
N THR A 86 -3.61 14.91 4.68
CA THR A 86 -4.17 13.97 5.67
C THR A 86 -3.91 14.38 7.11
N ARG A 87 -3.39 15.60 7.35
CA ARG A 87 -2.98 16.10 8.68
C ARG A 87 -4.04 16.05 9.78
N ARG A 88 -5.33 15.89 9.42
CA ARG A 88 -6.46 15.82 10.38
C ARG A 88 -6.89 14.39 10.69
N LEU A 89 -6.42 13.39 9.94
CA LEU A 89 -6.72 11.98 10.17
C LEU A 89 -5.80 11.39 11.24
N PRO A 90 -6.28 10.51 12.14
CA PRO A 90 -5.42 9.66 12.94
C PRO A 90 -4.40 8.87 12.10
N GLU A 91 -3.29 8.45 12.69
CA GLU A 91 -2.20 7.78 11.98
C GLU A 91 -2.63 6.51 11.25
N TYR A 92 -3.54 5.73 11.86
CA TYR A 92 -4.08 4.52 11.24
C TYR A 92 -5.01 4.82 10.06
N TRP A 93 -5.72 5.95 10.08
CA TRP A 93 -6.53 6.40 8.93
C TRP A 93 -5.64 6.95 7.81
N THR A 94 -4.58 7.67 8.15
CA THR A 94 -3.56 8.11 7.20
C THR A 94 -2.87 6.91 6.54
N ALA A 95 -2.50 5.89 7.31
CA ALA A 95 -1.93 4.66 6.81
C ALA A 95 -2.88 3.93 5.86
N ALA A 96 -4.15 3.76 6.26
CA ALA A 96 -5.17 3.12 5.43
C ALA A 96 -5.39 3.87 4.10
N LEU A 97 -5.50 5.20 4.16
CA LEU A 97 -5.66 6.03 2.97
C LEU A 97 -4.42 5.98 2.07
N TYR A 98 -3.22 5.99 2.63
CA TYR A 98 -1.99 5.88 1.84
C TYR A 98 -1.88 4.52 1.17
N THR A 99 -2.18 3.43 1.88
CA THR A 99 -2.21 2.08 1.31
C THR A 99 -3.21 2.00 0.15
N HIS A 100 -4.42 2.51 0.33
CA HIS A 100 -5.42 2.55 -0.74
C HIS A 100 -4.92 3.39 -1.93
N ALA A 101 -4.40 4.59 -1.67
CA ALA A 101 -3.83 5.45 -2.70
C ALA A 101 -2.66 4.81 -3.46
N CYS A 102 -1.84 4.02 -2.78
CA CYS A 102 -0.74 3.28 -3.39
C CYS A 102 -1.26 2.16 -4.30
N ILE A 103 -2.23 1.38 -3.83
CA ILE A 103 -2.83 0.26 -4.60
C ILE A 103 -3.50 0.77 -5.88
N TYR A 104 -4.21 1.89 -5.81
CA TYR A 104 -4.94 2.48 -6.94
C TYR A 104 -4.17 3.61 -7.64
N ASN A 105 -2.89 3.78 -7.33
CA ASN A 105 -1.98 4.75 -7.97
C ASN A 105 -2.49 6.21 -8.01
N TYR A 106 -2.91 6.73 -6.86
CA TYR A 106 -3.33 8.13 -6.71
C TYR A 106 -2.68 8.86 -5.53
N THR A 107 -1.55 8.36 -5.00
CA THR A 107 -0.79 9.01 -3.91
C THR A 107 -0.38 10.46 -4.20
N GLN A 108 -0.29 10.84 -5.48
CA GLN A 108 0.03 12.21 -5.92
C GLN A 108 -1.19 13.07 -6.27
N GLN A 109 -2.41 12.51 -6.24
CA GLN A 109 -3.64 13.25 -6.56
C GLN A 109 -4.10 14.05 -5.34
N LEU A 110 -3.36 15.10 -4.99
CA LEU A 110 -3.49 15.80 -3.70
C LEU A 110 -4.90 16.39 -3.46
N SER A 111 -5.59 16.85 -4.50
CA SER A 111 -6.97 17.33 -4.38
C SER A 111 -7.94 16.21 -4.02
N GLN A 112 -7.77 15.04 -4.64
CA GLN A 112 -8.55 13.84 -4.35
C GLN A 112 -8.27 13.33 -2.94
N ILE A 113 -7.00 13.28 -2.52
CA ILE A 113 -6.60 12.90 -1.16
C ILE A 113 -7.22 13.85 -0.12
N ALA A 114 -7.19 15.16 -0.37
CA ALA A 114 -7.79 16.13 0.53
C ALA A 114 -9.32 15.96 0.65
N LEU A 115 -9.99 15.65 -0.47
CA LEU A 115 -11.42 15.38 -0.49
C LEU A 115 -11.76 14.09 0.27
N ILE A 116 -11.09 12.98 -0.06
CA ILE A 116 -11.27 11.69 0.63
C ILE A 116 -11.01 11.85 2.12
N SER A 117 -9.91 12.49 2.51
CA SER A 117 -9.59 12.74 3.92
C SER A 117 -10.71 13.49 4.64
N SER A 118 -11.28 14.51 4.00
CA SER A 118 -12.41 15.28 4.56
C SER A 118 -13.68 14.43 4.67
N MET A 119 -13.97 13.60 3.67
CA MET A 119 -15.12 12.70 3.67
C MET A 119 -14.99 11.59 4.71
N VAL A 120 -13.80 11.00 4.86
CA VAL A 120 -13.48 10.01 5.91
C VAL A 120 -13.79 10.60 7.28
N ILE A 121 -13.30 11.81 7.59
CA ILE A 121 -13.58 12.49 8.86
C ILE A 121 -15.08 12.68 9.09
N ALA A 122 -15.83 13.00 8.03
CA ALA A 122 -17.26 13.30 8.14
C ALA A 122 -18.15 12.06 8.25
N ARG A 123 -17.71 10.92 7.71
CA ARG A 123 -18.58 9.75 7.47
C ARG A 123 -18.14 8.48 8.22
N CYS A 124 -16.85 8.35 8.51
CA CYS A 124 -16.31 7.13 9.11
C CYS A 124 -16.13 7.26 10.63
N ASP A 125 -16.03 6.10 11.29
CA ASP A 125 -15.67 6.01 12.70
C ASP A 125 -14.19 6.39 12.90
N MET A 126 -13.94 7.50 13.58
CA MET A 126 -12.59 7.99 13.85
C MET A 126 -11.89 7.29 15.02
N SER A 127 -12.41 6.16 15.52
CA SER A 127 -11.75 5.32 16.54
C SER A 127 -10.94 4.17 15.95
N ARG A 128 -11.23 3.78 14.70
CA ARG A 128 -10.56 2.68 13.99
C ARG A 128 -10.63 2.89 12.47
N ALA A 129 -9.58 2.52 11.74
CA ALA A 129 -9.65 2.48 10.28
C ALA A 129 -10.58 1.34 9.84
N ASP A 130 -11.51 1.66 8.95
CA ASP A 130 -12.43 0.70 8.34
C ASP A 130 -12.25 0.72 6.81
N PRO A 131 -11.67 -0.34 6.22
CA PRO A 131 -11.50 -0.45 4.78
C PRO A 131 -12.82 -0.30 4.01
N GLY A 132 -13.93 -0.82 4.55
CA GLY A 132 -15.24 -0.73 3.90
C GLY A 132 -15.77 0.70 3.89
N CYS A 133 -15.53 1.47 4.96
CA CYS A 133 -15.89 2.89 4.95
C CYS A 133 -15.02 3.70 3.99
N LEU A 134 -13.72 3.40 3.92
CA LEU A 134 -12.81 4.06 2.97
C LEU A 134 -13.21 3.81 1.52
N GLU A 135 -13.51 2.55 1.20
CA GLU A 135 -13.96 2.12 -0.13
C GLU A 135 -15.28 2.80 -0.51
N GLN A 136 -16.23 2.90 0.42
CA GLN A 136 -17.48 3.63 0.19
C GLN A 136 -17.23 5.13 -0.06
N VAL A 137 -16.35 5.77 0.73
CA VAL A 137 -15.97 7.17 0.51
C VAL A 137 -15.36 7.37 -0.89
N PHE A 138 -14.53 6.42 -1.33
CA PHE A 138 -13.92 6.46 -2.66
C PHE A 138 -14.96 6.30 -3.77
N TYR A 139 -15.93 5.38 -3.63
CA TYR A 139 -17.00 5.22 -4.61
C TYR A 139 -17.97 6.40 -4.67
N ASP A 140 -18.14 7.13 -3.58
CA ASP A 140 -18.98 8.33 -3.50
C ASP A 140 -18.28 9.59 -4.05
N LEU A 141 -17.07 9.47 -4.61
CA LEU A 141 -16.37 10.60 -5.20
C LEU A 141 -17.17 11.17 -6.39
N PRO A 142 -17.23 12.50 -6.54
CA PRO A 142 -17.81 13.11 -7.74
C PRO A 142 -17.12 12.59 -9.00
N GLU A 143 -17.87 12.35 -10.08
CA GLU A 143 -17.35 11.77 -11.35
C GLU A 143 -16.13 12.50 -11.93
N GLN A 144 -15.92 13.77 -11.59
CA GLN A 144 -14.77 14.58 -12.03
C GLN A 144 -13.47 14.25 -11.26
N GLN A 145 -13.56 13.43 -10.21
CA GLN A 145 -12.46 13.03 -9.33
C GLN A 145 -12.40 11.51 -9.09
N ALA A 146 -13.32 10.75 -9.71
CA ALA A 146 -13.20 9.31 -9.83
C ALA A 146 -12.21 9.00 -10.97
N ILE A 147 -11.27 8.10 -10.71
CA ILE A 147 -10.21 7.71 -11.65
C ILE A 147 -10.80 6.81 -12.73
#